data_AF-A0A358XU39-F1
#
_entry.id   AF-A0A358XU39-F1
#
_cell.length_a   1.000
_cell.length_b   1.000
_cell.length_c   1.000
_cell.angle_alpha   90.00
_cell.angle_beta   90.00
_cell.angle_gamma   90.00
#
_symmetry.space_group_name_H-M   'P 1'
#
loop_
_entity.id
_entity.type
_entity.pdbx_description
1 polymer ?
#
loop_
_entity_poly.entity_id
_entity_poly.type
_entity_poly.pdbx_seq_one_letter_code
_entity_poly.pdbx_strand_id
1 'polypeptide(L)'
;DEFGYPDLNGVWNFNDSTPFERPLRFGEREFLNAEELAAKLARLSAGQERRGLSEEALGQRILEEPTQDTGAYNSFWSYYDELFPNKRTSIIVNPNDGRL
;
A
#
# COMPACT_ATOMS: atom_id res chain seq x y z
N ASP A 1 -27.30 -11.68 20.96
CA ASP A 1 -26.98 -11.36 19.56
C ASP A 1 -25.47 -11.36 19.50
N GLU A 2 -24.76 -12.16 18.74
CA GLU A 2 -25.01 -12.89 17.50
C GLU A 2 -23.89 -13.96 17.50
N PHE A 3 -24.12 -15.13 16.90
CA PHE A 3 -23.15 -16.22 16.72
C PHE A 3 -21.73 -15.67 16.50
N GLY A 4 -20.70 -16.22 17.15
CA GLY A 4 -19.30 -15.73 17.19
C GLY A 4 -18.58 -15.63 15.83
N TYR A 5 -19.20 -14.95 14.88
CA TYR A 5 -18.69 -14.54 13.60
C TYR A 5 -17.78 -13.33 13.83
N PRO A 6 -16.67 -13.26 13.08
CA PRO A 6 -15.83 -12.07 13.11
C PRO A 6 -16.66 -10.86 12.70
N ASP A 7 -16.59 -9.80 13.50
CA ASP A 7 -17.19 -8.53 13.17
C ASP A 7 -16.49 -7.96 11.92
N LEU A 8 -17.24 -7.86 10.82
CA LEU A 8 -16.75 -7.32 9.54
C LEU A 8 -16.96 -5.80 9.42
N ASN A 9 -17.47 -5.17 10.48
CA ASN A 9 -17.59 -3.73 10.55
C ASN A 9 -16.20 -3.11 10.73
N GLY A 10 -15.80 -2.24 9.81
CA GLY A 10 -14.50 -1.60 9.84
C GLY A 10 -14.31 -0.68 8.64
N VAL A 11 -13.29 0.19 8.71
CA VAL A 11 -12.84 0.96 7.56
C VAL A 11 -11.93 0.07 6.74
N TRP A 12 -12.44 -0.42 5.62
CA TRP A 12 -11.69 -1.23 4.67
C TRP A 12 -10.97 -0.31 3.70
N ASN A 13 -9.64 -0.23 3.81
CA ASN A 13 -8.81 0.48 2.86
C ASN A 13 -8.15 -0.52 1.90
N PHE A 14 -8.32 -0.32 0.59
CA PHE A 14 -7.67 -1.15 -0.44
C PHE A 14 -6.22 -0.73 -0.70
N ASN A 15 -5.83 0.47 -0.25
CA ASN A 15 -4.50 1.03 -0.45
C ASN A 15 -3.65 0.90 0.82
N ASP A 16 -3.56 -0.32 1.35
CA ASP A 16 -2.64 -0.67 2.43
C ASP A 16 -1.36 -1.27 1.83
N SER A 17 -0.20 -0.71 2.18
CA SER A 17 1.09 -1.26 1.75
C SER A 17 1.58 -2.44 2.62
N THR A 18 0.76 -2.88 3.58
CA THR A 18 1.04 -4.04 4.42
C THR A 18 1.04 -5.33 3.57
N PRO A 19 2.08 -6.16 3.68
CA PRO A 19 2.15 -7.43 2.97
C PRO A 19 0.96 -8.33 3.28
N PHE A 20 0.48 -9.09 2.30
CA PHE A 20 -0.54 -10.11 2.55
C PHE A 20 -0.02 -11.18 3.52
N GLU A 21 1.13 -11.78 3.18
CA GLU A 21 1.86 -12.72 4.04
C GLU A 21 3.02 -12.06 4.78
N ARG A 22 3.29 -12.51 6.00
CA ARG A 22 4.41 -11.98 6.81
C ARG A 22 5.76 -12.30 6.18
N PRO A 23 6.63 -11.31 5.96
CA PRO A 23 8.01 -11.55 5.58
C PRO A 23 8.75 -12.41 6.62
N LEU A 24 9.53 -13.40 6.16
CA LEU A 24 10.24 -14.36 7.03
C LEU A 24 11.09 -13.70 8.13
N ARG A 25 11.65 -12.52 7.85
CA ARG A 25 12.45 -11.73 8.81
C ARG A 25 11.70 -11.34 10.08
N PHE A 26 10.37 -11.34 10.04
CA PHE A 26 9.54 -10.98 11.19
C PHE A 26 9.10 -12.20 12.01
N GLY A 27 9.26 -13.44 11.50
CA GLY A 27 8.86 -14.65 12.24
C GLY A 27 7.38 -14.58 12.64
N GLU A 28 7.10 -14.62 13.94
CA GLU A 28 5.74 -14.47 14.51
C GLU A 28 5.44 -13.03 14.99
N ARG A 29 6.35 -12.08 14.76
CA ARG A 29 6.19 -10.71 15.25
C ARG A 29 5.06 -10.01 14.50
N GLU A 30 4.01 -9.66 15.22
CA GLU A 30 2.78 -9.12 14.65
C GLU A 30 2.90 -7.65 14.20
N PHE A 31 3.73 -6.86 14.88
CA PHE A 31 3.84 -5.42 14.68
C PHE A 31 5.25 -4.97 14.31
N LEU A 32 5.32 -3.94 13.47
CA LEU A 32 6.52 -3.18 13.18
C LEU A 32 6.92 -2.35 14.40
N ASN A 33 8.22 -2.18 14.62
CA ASN A 33 8.72 -1.21 15.59
C ASN A 33 8.64 0.22 15.02
N ALA A 34 8.94 1.22 15.85
CA ALA A 34 8.83 2.63 15.46
C ALA A 34 9.76 3.00 14.28
N GLU A 35 10.98 2.47 14.26
CA GLU A 35 11.97 2.73 13.21
C GLU A 35 11.54 2.11 11.87
N GLU A 36 11.04 0.88 11.90
CA GLU A 36 10.55 0.15 10.74
C GLU A 36 9.29 0.80 10.16
N LEU A 37 8.40 1.29 11.02
CA LEU A 37 7.22 2.05 10.60
C LEU A 37 7.64 3.37 9.93
N ALA A 38 8.59 4.10 10.51
CA ALA A 38 9.13 5.32 9.90
C ALA A 38 9.78 5.03 8.54
N ALA A 39 10.55 3.95 8.43
CA ALA A 39 11.14 3.52 7.16
C ALA A 39 10.09 3.09 6.12
N LYS A 40 9.01 2.42 6.55
CA LYS A 40 7.85 2.09 5.69
C LYS A 40 7.25 3.37 5.13
N LEU A 41 6.92 4.34 5.98
CA LEU A 41 6.32 5.62 5.59
C LEU A 41 7.22 6.43 4.65
N ALA A 42 8.52 6.53 4.95
CA ALA A 42 9.49 7.21 4.09
C ALA A 42 9.63 6.56 2.70
N ARG A 43 9.53 5.23 2.63
CA ARG A 43 9.54 4.51 1.34
C ARG A 43 8.27 4.80 0.53
N LEU A 44 7.12 4.93 1.20
CA LEU A 44 5.85 5.27 0.55
C LEU A 44 5.90 6.69 -0.02
N SER A 45 6.34 7.67 0.77
CA SER A 45 6.45 9.06 0.32
C SER A 45 7.41 9.20 -0.88
N ALA A 46 8.60 8.58 -0.81
CA ALA A 46 9.54 8.57 -1.93
C ALA A 46 9.01 7.80 -3.16
N GLY A 47 8.09 6.84 -2.96
CA GLY A 47 7.37 6.18 -4.04
C GLY A 47 6.36 7.13 -4.72
N GLN A 48 5.62 7.89 -3.92
CA GLN A 48 4.65 8.88 -4.40
C GLN A 48 5.34 10.01 -5.17
N GLU A 49 6.43 10.57 -4.65
CA GLU A 49 7.20 11.62 -5.32
C GLU A 49 7.71 11.18 -6.70
N ARG A 50 8.31 9.99 -6.79
CA ARG A 50 8.79 9.44 -8.07
C ARG A 50 7.66 9.24 -9.09
N ARG A 51 6.48 8.85 -8.63
CA ARG A 51 5.31 8.68 -9.50
C ARG A 51 4.78 10.04 -9.98
N GLY A 52 4.70 11.03 -9.10
CA GLY A 52 4.31 12.40 -9.46
C GLY A 52 5.23 12.99 -10.54
N LEU A 53 6.55 12.82 -10.41
CA LEU A 53 7.51 13.24 -11.44
C LEU A 53 7.31 12.49 -12.76
N SER A 54 7.02 11.18 -12.71
CA SER A 54 6.74 10.39 -13.90
C SER A 54 5.43 10.80 -14.59
N GLU A 55 4.40 11.14 -13.82
CA GLU A 55 3.12 11.63 -14.33
C GLU A 55 3.26 13.01 -14.97
N GLU A 56 4.03 13.92 -14.36
CA GLU A 56 4.33 15.23 -14.93
C GLU A 56 5.09 15.11 -16.26
N ALA A 57 6.14 14.30 -16.30
CA ALA A 57 6.91 14.05 -17.52
C ALA A 57 6.05 13.41 -18.63
N LEU A 58 5.15 12.50 -18.26
CA LEU A 58 4.21 11.89 -19.20
C LEU A 58 3.18 12.91 -19.73
N GLY A 59 2.65 13.76 -18.85
CA GLY A 59 1.73 14.83 -19.20
C GLY A 59 2.34 15.83 -20.19
N GLN A 60 3.59 16.25 -19.97
CA GLN A 60 4.32 17.11 -20.91
C GLN A 60 4.49 16.44 -22.28
N ARG A 61 4.88 15.16 -22.30
CA ARG A 61 5.06 14.39 -23.56
C ARG A 61 3.79 14.27 -24.38
N ILE A 62 2.63 14.06 -23.74
CA ILE A 62 1.33 13.92 -24.44
C ILE A 62 0.85 15.24 -25.06
N LEU A 63 1.20 16.38 -24.44
CA LEU A 63 0.87 17.69 -24.98
C LEU A 63 1.72 18.05 -26.21
N GLU A 64 2.93 17.50 -26.31
CA GLU A 64 3.90 17.78 -27.38
C GLU A 64 3.79 16.82 -28.58
N GLU A 65 3.42 15.55 -28.34
CA GLU A 65 3.24 14.54 -29.40
C GLU A 65 1.97 13.71 -29.19
N PRO A 66 1.15 13.42 -30.22
CA PRO A 66 0.02 12.49 -30.11
C PRO A 66 0.56 11.07 -29.85
N THR A 67 0.55 10.65 -28.59
CA THR A 67 1.04 9.33 -28.19
C THR A 67 -0.04 8.26 -28.41
N GLN A 68 0.34 7.08 -28.91
CA GLN A 68 -0.50 5.87 -28.85
C GLN A 68 -0.40 5.14 -27.49
N ASP A 69 0.13 5.83 -26.47
CA ASP A 69 0.50 5.26 -25.19
C ASP A 69 -0.73 5.21 -24.26
N THR A 70 -1.35 4.04 -24.16
CA THR A 70 -2.53 3.79 -23.30
C THR A 70 -2.23 3.91 -21.81
N GLY A 71 -0.94 3.98 -21.41
CA GLY A 71 -0.53 4.13 -20.01
C GLY A 71 -0.93 5.47 -19.38
N ALA A 72 -1.18 6.49 -20.19
CA ALA A 72 -1.52 7.84 -19.74
C ALA A 72 -2.89 7.99 -19.11
N TYR A 73 -3.83 7.10 -19.43
CA TYR A 73 -5.24 7.32 -19.11
C TYR A 73 -5.58 7.04 -17.63
N ASN A 74 -4.72 6.29 -16.93
CA ASN A 74 -5.08 5.71 -15.62
C ASN A 74 -4.22 6.18 -14.44
N SER A 75 -3.24 7.06 -14.65
CA SER A 75 -2.41 7.59 -13.56
C SER A 75 -3.25 8.29 -12.48
N PHE A 76 -4.23 9.09 -12.89
CA PHE A 76 -5.12 9.83 -11.99
C PHE A 76 -5.91 8.96 -11.00
N TRP A 77 -6.27 7.73 -11.38
CA TRP A 77 -7.04 6.82 -10.51
C TRP A 77 -6.18 6.14 -9.44
N SER A 78 -4.88 6.36 -9.49
CA SER A 78 -3.95 5.69 -8.61
C SER A 78 -3.82 6.44 -7.28
N TYR A 79 -4.78 6.21 -6.39
CA TYR A 79 -4.71 6.71 -5.02
C TYR A 79 -3.70 5.89 -4.23
N TYR A 80 -2.59 6.51 -3.85
CA TYR A 80 -1.48 5.86 -3.15
C TYR A 80 -1.27 6.36 -1.71
N ASP A 81 -2.15 7.23 -1.23
CA ASP A 81 -2.09 7.71 0.14
C ASP A 81 -2.62 6.66 1.15
N GLU A 82 -1.81 6.34 2.15
CA GLU A 82 -2.14 5.42 3.24
C GLU A 82 -2.52 6.25 4.47
N LEU A 83 -3.66 6.97 4.38
CA LEU A 83 -4.18 7.87 5.44
C LEU A 83 -4.25 7.22 6.83
N PHE A 84 -4.41 5.90 6.87
CA PHE A 84 -4.43 5.09 8.09
C PHE A 84 -3.35 4.02 8.01
N PRO A 85 -2.10 4.33 8.40
CA PRO A 85 -0.99 3.40 8.23
C PRO A 85 -1.11 2.20 9.15
N ASN A 86 -1.09 1.02 8.55
CA ASN A 86 -1.16 -0.23 9.29
C ASN A 86 0.22 -0.58 9.85
N LYS A 87 0.28 -0.85 11.16
CA LYS A 87 1.50 -1.20 11.90
C LYS A 87 1.80 -2.69 11.88
N ARG A 88 0.91 -3.51 11.34
CA ARG A 88 1.10 -4.96 11.25
C ARG A 88 2.17 -5.30 10.21
N THR A 89 2.84 -6.42 10.44
CA THR A 89 3.80 -6.98 9.47
C THR A 89 3.13 -7.79 8.36
N SER A 90 1.85 -8.13 8.53
CA SER A 90 1.02 -8.91 7.59
C SER A 90 -0.47 -8.60 7.75
N ILE A 91 -1.24 -8.83 6.67
CA ILE A 91 -2.71 -8.84 6.71
C ILE A 91 -3.20 -10.13 7.39
N ILE A 92 -2.58 -11.28 7.10
CA ILE A 92 -2.89 -12.54 7.78
C ILE A 92 -2.46 -12.44 9.25
N VAL A 93 -3.42 -12.64 10.15
CA VAL A 93 -3.21 -12.63 11.61
C VAL A 93 -3.03 -14.04 12.17
N ASN A 94 -3.76 -15.02 11.64
CA ASN A 94 -3.73 -16.41 12.05
C ASN A 94 -3.58 -17.30 10.81
N PRO A 95 -2.62 -18.24 10.75
CA PRO A 95 -1.64 -18.65 11.79
C PRO A 95 -0.67 -17.55 12.24
N ASN A 96 -0.04 -17.72 13.41
CA ASN A 96 0.82 -16.72 14.06
C ASN A 96 2.02 -16.29 13.21
N ASP A 97 2.44 -17.11 12.28
CA ASP A 97 3.49 -16.80 11.30
C ASP A 97 2.96 -15.94 10.13
N GLY A 98 1.64 -15.73 10.02
CA GLY A 98 1.01 -14.81 9.09
C GLY A 98 1.13 -15.28 7.65
N ARG A 99 1.12 -16.61 7.45
CA ARG A 99 1.30 -17.30 6.17
C ARG A 99 0.20 -18.35 5.97
N LEU A 100 0.03 -18.82 4.74
CA LEU A 100 -0.86 -19.94 4.40
C LEU A 100 -0.09 -21.26 4.30
#